data_AF-A0A1E7YQ46-F1
#
_entry.id   AF-A0A1E7YQ46-F1
#
_cell.length_a   1.000
_cell.length_b   1.000
_cell.length_c   1.000
_cell.angle_alpha   90.00
_cell.angle_beta   90.00
_cell.angle_gamma   90.00
#
_symmetry.space_group_name_H-M   'P 1'
#
loop_
_entity.id
_entity.type
_entity.pdbx_description
1 polymer ?
#
loop_
_entity_poly.entity_id
_entity_poly.type
_entity_poly.pdbx_seq_one_letter_code
_entity_poly.pdbx_strand_id
1 'polypeptide(L)'
;MPANEIVILPQIEDLLYPLKPEELAHLEASIAKEGVRDPLVVWNRDEETILIDGHHRYAIAKKLNIDFDVKEIQFEDMQDVLDWVDKNQLGRRNLTDEERTLTIGRIYQRVRDQRAAARVGTAESSGETGSALQHVADGWNVSTGTIKRASDFASAIELLKSLGDEGSKAANRILSGEVADGITELPKVFKTDKDRFPELATGLCAGKKRIRDIIPKSQVASREPEQQRPARPVNPQPAEDADLHTIDPQRYTTFSNDAETNSDDFFRDAVEEGASPMPGLEISPVEIQANVLQLFTAMDFLLPLNPKSVRENLPQYVVKQIVEHIQPTAKWLQDFAQSEPEQAHG
;
A
#
# COMPACT_ATOMS: atom_id res chain seq x y z
N MET A 1 -22.56 -4.25 32.39
CA MET A 1 -22.14 -2.92 31.96
C MET A 1 -20.70 -2.73 32.42
N PRO A 2 -19.69 -2.58 31.53
CA PRO A 2 -18.43 -2.03 32.01
C PRO A 2 -18.71 -0.63 32.56
N ALA A 3 -18.20 -0.35 33.76
CA ALA A 3 -18.53 0.80 34.58
C ALA A 3 -17.83 2.10 34.17
N ASN A 4 -17.14 2.13 33.03
CA ASN A 4 -16.38 3.28 32.55
C ASN A 4 -16.93 3.79 31.22
N GLU A 5 -16.99 5.11 31.12
CA GLU A 5 -17.32 5.82 29.88
C GLU A 5 -16.25 5.55 28.83
N ILE A 6 -16.67 5.18 27.61
CA ILE A 6 -15.75 4.94 26.49
C ILE A 6 -15.21 6.29 26.01
N VAL A 7 -13.89 6.43 26.02
CA VAL A 7 -13.15 7.62 25.59
C VAL A 7 -12.80 7.52 24.10
N ILE A 8 -13.08 8.57 23.34
CA ILE A 8 -12.66 8.71 21.94
C ILE A 8 -11.44 9.62 21.90
N LEU A 9 -10.33 9.13 21.35
CA LEU A 9 -9.11 9.92 21.21
C LEU A 9 -9.01 10.52 19.80
N PRO A 10 -8.76 11.84 19.65
CA PRO A 10 -8.69 12.50 18.34
C PRO A 10 -7.67 11.85 17.39
N GLN A 11 -6.52 11.42 17.92
CA GLN A 11 -5.47 10.77 17.14
C GLN A 11 -5.88 9.42 16.52
N ILE A 12 -6.89 8.75 17.06
CA ILE A 12 -7.48 7.53 16.48
C ILE A 12 -8.54 7.92 15.45
N GLU A 13 -9.41 8.86 15.81
CA GLU A 13 -10.50 9.36 14.95
C GLU A 13 -9.94 9.95 13.63
N ASP A 14 -8.82 10.66 13.68
CA ASP A 14 -8.14 11.27 12.53
C ASP A 14 -7.60 10.25 11.50
N LEU A 15 -7.51 8.97 11.89
CA LEU A 15 -7.14 7.87 10.99
C LEU A 15 -8.33 7.33 10.20
N LEU A 16 -9.55 7.58 10.66
CA LEU A 16 -10.76 6.99 10.09
C LEU A 16 -11.24 7.77 8.87
N TYR A 17 -11.63 7.03 7.84
CA TYR A 17 -12.29 7.61 6.68
C TYR A 17 -13.79 7.78 6.94
N PRO A 18 -14.36 8.96 6.67
CA PRO A 18 -15.78 9.22 6.89
C PRO A 18 -16.63 8.33 5.99
N LEU A 19 -17.76 7.86 6.50
CA LEU A 19 -18.76 7.16 5.69
C LEU A 19 -19.46 8.12 4.74
N LYS A 20 -19.83 7.64 3.56
CA LYS A 20 -20.77 8.36 2.70
C LYS A 20 -22.12 8.50 3.41
N PRO A 21 -22.91 9.55 3.12
CA PRO A 21 -24.22 9.73 3.74
C PRO A 21 -25.15 8.52 3.56
N GLU A 22 -25.08 7.85 2.40
CA GLU A 22 -25.83 6.63 2.10
C GLU A 22 -25.39 5.44 2.97
N GLU A 23 -24.09 5.26 3.17
CA GLU A 23 -23.52 4.19 4.01
C GLU A 23 -23.89 4.41 5.48
N LEU A 24 -23.82 5.66 5.94
CA LEU A 24 -24.22 6.04 7.28
C LEU A 24 -25.71 5.77 7.52
N ALA A 25 -26.58 6.16 6.58
CA ALA A 25 -28.02 5.92 6.69
C ALA A 25 -28.35 4.41 6.69
N HIS A 26 -27.63 3.62 5.90
CA HIS A 26 -27.79 2.17 5.89
C HIS A 26 -27.36 1.55 7.22
N LEU A 27 -26.21 1.99 7.77
CA LEU A 27 -25.72 1.54 9.07
C LEU A 27 -26.69 1.93 10.20
N GLU A 28 -27.22 3.15 10.20
CA GLU A 28 -28.23 3.60 11.16
C GLU A 28 -29.48 2.71 11.12
N ALA A 29 -30.00 2.40 9.92
CA ALA A 29 -31.16 1.54 9.75
C ALA A 29 -30.91 0.10 10.22
N SER A 30 -29.74 -0.47 9.94
CA SER A 30 -29.36 -1.81 10.41
C SER A 30 -29.27 -1.84 11.94
N ILE A 31 -28.58 -0.88 12.56
CA ILE A 31 -28.45 -0.83 14.03
C ILE A 31 -29.82 -0.63 14.71
N ALA A 32 -30.68 0.23 14.16
CA ALA A 32 -32.02 0.46 14.71
C ALA A 32 -32.90 -0.80 14.68
N LYS A 33 -32.70 -1.68 13.69
CA LYS A 33 -33.51 -2.89 13.50
C LYS A 33 -32.94 -4.12 14.23
N GLU A 34 -31.62 -4.26 14.23
CA GLU A 34 -30.93 -5.51 14.55
C GLU A 34 -29.99 -5.36 15.75
N GLY A 35 -29.79 -4.14 16.25
CA GLY A 35 -28.79 -3.82 17.26
C GLY A 35 -27.37 -3.76 16.69
N VAL A 36 -26.39 -3.56 17.57
CA VAL A 36 -24.97 -3.61 17.21
C VAL A 36 -24.54 -5.08 17.16
N ARG A 37 -24.38 -5.63 15.94
CA ARG A 37 -23.99 -7.04 15.73
C ARG A 37 -22.54 -7.31 16.06
N ASP A 38 -21.65 -6.48 15.50
CA ASP A 38 -20.22 -6.61 15.69
C ASP A 38 -19.80 -5.80 16.91
N PRO A 39 -19.10 -6.39 17.89
CA PRO A 39 -18.69 -5.68 19.09
C PRO A 39 -17.77 -4.50 18.77
N LEU A 40 -17.82 -3.47 19.60
CA LEU A 40 -16.87 -2.36 19.55
C LEU A 40 -15.50 -2.86 20.01
N VAL A 41 -14.43 -2.41 19.37
CA VAL A 41 -13.07 -2.78 19.81
C VAL A 41 -12.56 -1.70 20.74
N VAL A 42 -12.13 -2.10 21.93
CA VAL A 42 -11.63 -1.18 22.96
C VAL A 42 -10.25 -1.60 23.45
N TRP A 43 -9.50 -0.64 23.95
CA TRP A 43 -8.27 -0.86 24.69
C TRP A 43 -8.44 -0.27 26.09
N ASN A 44 -8.37 -1.13 27.11
CA ASN A 44 -8.35 -0.65 28.49
C ASN A 44 -6.91 -0.30 28.86
N ARG A 45 -6.69 0.97 29.18
CA ARG A 45 -5.39 1.47 29.63
C ARG A 45 -5.61 2.24 30.91
N ASP A 46 -4.92 1.81 31.97
CA ASP A 46 -5.09 2.35 33.32
C ASP A 46 -6.57 2.30 33.76
N GLU A 47 -7.19 3.46 33.98
CA GLU A 47 -8.61 3.58 34.34
C GLU A 47 -9.50 4.01 33.15
N GLU A 48 -8.98 4.05 31.92
CA GLU A 48 -9.71 4.49 30.74
C GLU A 48 -10.01 3.33 29.78
N THR A 49 -11.23 3.32 29.23
CA THR A 49 -11.62 2.43 28.14
C THR A 49 -11.61 3.23 26.84
N ILE A 50 -10.57 3.05 26.02
CA ILE A 50 -10.36 3.81 24.78
C ILE A 50 -11.03 3.08 23.62
N LEU A 51 -11.81 3.79 22.80
CA LEU A 51 -12.39 3.24 21.57
C LEU A 51 -11.34 3.12 20.47
N ILE A 52 -11.16 1.91 19.95
CA ILE A 52 -10.21 1.61 18.86
C ILE A 52 -10.94 1.46 17.53
N ASP A 53 -12.02 0.68 17.49
CA ASP A 53 -12.84 0.48 16.29
C ASP A 53 -14.33 0.44 16.61
N GLY A 54 -15.13 0.84 15.62
CA GLY A 54 -16.58 0.93 15.75
C GLY A 54 -17.08 2.34 16.11
N HIS A 55 -16.31 3.39 15.83
CA HIS A 55 -16.68 4.80 16.09
C HIS A 55 -18.09 5.16 15.58
N HIS A 56 -18.42 4.82 14.33
CA HIS A 56 -19.76 5.05 13.79
C HIS A 56 -20.83 4.22 14.52
N ARG A 57 -20.54 2.95 14.84
CA ARG A 57 -21.46 2.07 15.58
C ARG A 57 -21.73 2.62 16.98
N TYR A 58 -20.69 3.06 17.68
CA TYR A 58 -20.77 3.67 19.01
C TYR A 58 -21.62 4.94 18.99
N ALA A 59 -21.35 5.87 18.07
CA ALA A 59 -22.11 7.11 17.94
C ALA A 59 -23.61 6.86 17.70
N ILE A 60 -23.93 5.93 16.80
CA ILE A 60 -25.32 5.55 16.49
C ILE A 60 -25.98 4.85 17.68
N ALA A 61 -25.30 3.90 18.31
CA ALA A 61 -25.84 3.16 19.45
C ALA A 61 -26.12 4.08 20.64
N LYS A 62 -25.23 5.05 20.92
CA LYS A 62 -25.45 6.09 21.93
C LYS A 62 -26.63 7.00 21.57
N LYS A 63 -26.75 7.43 20.30
CA LYS A 63 -27.87 8.26 19.81
C LYS A 63 -29.21 7.54 19.94
N LEU A 64 -29.26 6.24 19.66
CA LEU A 64 -30.48 5.43 19.69
C LEU A 64 -30.73 4.76 21.06
N ASN A 65 -29.80 4.93 22.01
CA ASN A 65 -29.81 4.26 23.32
C ASN A 65 -29.96 2.74 23.21
N ILE A 66 -29.14 2.14 22.35
CA ILE A 66 -29.06 0.69 22.08
C ILE A 66 -27.82 0.13 22.78
N ASP A 67 -27.98 -0.99 23.46
CA ASP A 67 -26.88 -1.71 24.09
C ASP A 67 -25.93 -2.32 23.05
N PHE A 68 -24.66 -2.45 23.41
CA PHE A 68 -23.62 -2.99 22.53
C PHE A 68 -22.59 -3.79 23.33
N ASP A 69 -22.01 -4.77 22.66
CA ASP A 69 -20.90 -5.55 23.20
C ASP A 69 -19.56 -4.89 22.91
N VAL A 70 -18.58 -5.17 23.76
CA VAL A 70 -17.19 -4.70 23.60
C VAL A 70 -16.24 -5.89 23.54
N LYS A 71 -15.26 -5.81 22.65
CA LYS A 71 -14.13 -6.71 22.53
C LYS A 71 -12.87 -5.96 22.92
N GLU A 72 -12.20 -6.45 23.95
CA GLU A 72 -10.95 -5.87 24.42
C GLU A 72 -9.76 -6.44 23.63
N ILE A 73 -8.84 -5.56 23.23
CA ILE A 73 -7.54 -5.92 22.68
C ILE A 73 -6.47 -5.19 23.49
N GLN A 74 -5.37 -5.90 23.79
CA GLN A 74 -4.23 -5.35 24.48
C GLN A 74 -3.20 -4.83 23.47
N PHE A 75 -2.66 -3.65 23.74
CA PHE A 75 -1.61 -3.01 22.95
C PHE A 75 -0.48 -2.59 23.89
N GLU A 76 0.75 -2.60 23.38
CA GLU A 76 1.93 -2.18 24.16
C GLU A 76 1.94 -0.67 24.39
N ASP A 77 1.64 0.08 23.34
CA ASP A 77 1.62 1.53 23.36
C ASP A 77 0.60 2.10 22.35
N MET A 78 0.53 3.44 22.32
CA MET A 78 -0.36 4.13 21.40
C MET A 78 0.04 3.98 19.93
N GLN A 79 1.33 3.76 19.62
CA GLN A 79 1.74 3.59 18.23
C GLN A 79 1.25 2.25 17.67
N ASP A 80 1.27 1.20 18.49
CA ASP A 80 0.72 -0.12 18.14
C ASP A 80 -0.80 -0.03 17.88
N VAL A 81 -1.53 0.75 18.69
CA VAL A 81 -2.95 1.06 18.43
C VAL A 81 -3.15 1.70 17.06
N LEU A 82 -2.40 2.77 16.76
CA LEU A 82 -2.52 3.46 15.47
C LEU A 82 -2.14 2.53 14.30
N ASP A 83 -1.19 1.60 14.49
CA ASP A 83 -0.76 0.64 13.47
C ASP A 83 -1.87 -0.36 13.20
N TRP A 84 -2.50 -0.85 14.26
CA TRP A 84 -3.65 -1.73 14.17
C TRP A 84 -4.83 -1.06 13.46
N VAL A 85 -5.13 0.21 13.79
CA VAL A 85 -6.23 0.96 13.16
C VAL A 85 -6.00 1.14 11.66
N ASP A 86 -4.81 1.58 11.25
CA ASP A 86 -4.47 1.76 9.83
C ASP A 86 -4.47 0.42 9.07
N LYS A 87 -3.96 -0.66 9.68
CA LYS A 87 -4.04 -2.02 9.10
C LYS A 87 -5.49 -2.47 8.92
N ASN A 88 -6.35 -2.20 9.90
CA ASN A 88 -7.77 -2.54 9.83
C ASN A 88 -8.49 -1.72 8.74
N GLN A 89 -8.13 -0.44 8.54
CA GLN A 89 -8.65 0.35 7.43
C GLN A 89 -8.27 -0.26 6.07
N LEU A 90 -7.02 -0.72 5.90
CA LEU A 90 -6.58 -1.34 4.65
C LEU A 90 -7.32 -2.63 4.30
N GLY A 91 -7.90 -3.32 5.28
CA GLY A 91 -8.76 -4.49 5.08
C GLY A 91 -10.16 -4.15 4.52
N ARG A 92 -10.59 -2.89 4.54
CA ARG A 92 -11.91 -2.52 3.99
C ARG A 92 -11.86 -2.54 2.46
N ARG A 93 -12.85 -3.22 1.85
CA ARG A 93 -12.94 -3.40 0.39
C ARG A 93 -13.23 -2.12 -0.40
N ASN A 94 -13.69 -1.07 0.28
CA ASN A 94 -14.20 0.17 -0.34
C ASN A 94 -13.24 1.36 -0.24
N LEU A 95 -11.96 1.16 0.12
CA LEU A 95 -10.98 2.26 0.13
C LEU A 95 -10.68 2.74 -1.30
N THR A 96 -10.62 4.05 -1.46
CA THR A 96 -10.03 4.66 -2.66
C THR A 96 -8.53 4.38 -2.73
N ASP A 97 -7.94 4.54 -3.91
CA ASP A 97 -6.49 4.38 -4.07
C ASP A 97 -5.74 5.49 -3.30
N GLU A 98 -6.32 6.67 -3.16
CA GLU A 98 -5.80 7.79 -2.38
C GLU A 98 -5.79 7.49 -0.89
N GLU A 99 -6.90 6.96 -0.34
CA GLU A 99 -7.00 6.53 1.05
C GLU A 99 -6.00 5.41 1.34
N ARG A 100 -5.93 4.40 0.47
CA ARG A 100 -4.95 3.32 0.58
C ARG A 100 -3.51 3.86 0.59
N THR A 101 -3.21 4.79 -0.32
CA THR A 101 -1.88 5.41 -0.40
C THR A 101 -1.56 6.22 0.86
N LEU A 102 -2.51 7.00 1.38
CA LEU A 102 -2.35 7.75 2.63
C LEU A 102 -2.05 6.82 3.81
N THR A 103 -2.84 5.75 3.96
CA THR A 103 -2.68 4.78 5.06
C THR A 103 -1.32 4.08 5.01
N ILE A 104 -0.89 3.61 3.83
CA ILE A 104 0.45 3.01 3.67
C ILE A 104 1.56 4.02 4.02
N GLY A 105 1.40 5.27 3.61
CA GLY A 105 2.33 6.34 3.93
C GLY A 105 2.47 6.58 5.44
N ARG A 106 1.35 6.61 6.16
CA ARG A 106 1.31 6.77 7.63
C ARG A 106 1.98 5.61 8.36
N ILE A 107 1.69 4.36 7.96
CA ILE A 107 2.34 3.17 8.53
C ILE A 107 3.86 3.27 8.37
N TYR A 108 4.35 3.60 7.17
CA TYR A 108 5.79 3.74 6.94
C TYR A 108 6.42 4.86 7.78
N GLN A 109 5.77 6.02 7.87
CA GLN A 109 6.27 7.12 8.70
C GLN A 109 6.42 6.68 10.16
N ARG A 110 5.43 5.97 10.71
CA ARG A 110 5.46 5.49 12.10
C ARG A 110 6.54 4.44 12.34
N VAL A 111 6.67 3.43 11.46
CA VAL A 111 7.76 2.44 11.53
C VAL A 111 9.14 3.11 11.43
N ARG A 112 9.29 4.09 10.53
CA ARG A 112 10.53 4.85 10.37
C ARG A 112 10.87 5.63 11.64
N ASP A 113 9.88 6.31 12.22
CA ASP A 113 10.08 7.21 13.36
C ASP A 113 10.31 6.43 14.67
N GLN A 114 9.63 5.30 14.89
CA GLN A 114 9.90 4.36 16.00
C GLN A 114 11.35 3.86 15.96
N ARG A 115 11.82 3.43 14.78
CA ARG A 115 13.21 2.98 14.60
C ARG A 115 14.21 4.11 14.81
N ALA A 116 13.88 5.33 14.38
CA ALA A 116 14.73 6.50 14.64
C ALA A 116 14.82 6.81 16.14
N ALA A 117 13.71 6.72 16.89
CA ALA A 117 13.66 6.95 18.33
C ALA A 117 14.47 5.89 19.12
N ALA A 118 14.39 4.62 18.72
CA ALA A 118 15.19 3.54 19.33
C ALA A 118 16.71 3.77 19.21
N ARG A 119 17.17 4.48 18.17
CA ARG A 119 18.60 4.80 17.95
C ARG A 119 19.12 5.97 18.77
N VAL A 120 18.26 6.86 19.30
CA VAL A 120 18.76 7.97 20.14
C VAL A 120 19.47 7.43 21.41
N GLY A 121 19.27 6.15 21.76
CA GLY A 121 20.02 5.43 22.80
C GLY A 121 21.23 4.60 22.35
N THR A 122 21.49 4.42 21.04
CA THR A 122 22.58 3.57 20.51
C THR A 122 23.30 4.24 19.32
N ALA A 123 24.57 4.57 19.52
CA ALA A 123 25.38 5.27 18.53
C ALA A 123 25.90 4.31 17.44
N GLU A 124 25.09 3.92 16.45
CA GLU A 124 25.64 3.35 15.20
C GLU A 124 24.70 3.39 13.96
N SER A 125 25.29 3.93 12.88
CA SER A 125 25.13 3.76 11.42
C SER A 125 23.82 4.05 10.64
N SER A 126 24.05 4.58 9.44
CA SER A 126 23.17 5.25 8.47
C SER A 126 22.54 4.32 7.40
N GLY A 127 22.39 3.02 7.67
CA GLY A 127 21.92 2.03 6.68
C GLY A 127 20.40 1.72 6.66
N GLU A 128 19.65 2.11 7.68
CA GLU A 128 18.36 1.45 7.99
C GLU A 128 17.08 2.14 7.50
N THR A 129 17.15 3.33 6.89
CA THR A 129 15.99 3.85 6.13
C THR A 129 15.56 2.85 5.05
N GLY A 130 16.53 2.09 4.50
CA GLY A 130 16.27 0.98 3.60
C GLY A 130 15.52 -0.19 4.26
N SER A 131 15.86 -0.56 5.49
CA SER A 131 15.22 -1.67 6.21
C SER A 131 13.76 -1.39 6.60
N ALA A 132 13.44 -0.17 7.07
CA ALA A 132 12.06 0.22 7.37
C ALA A 132 11.20 0.27 6.10
N LEU A 133 11.80 0.81 5.03
CA LEU A 133 11.17 0.92 3.72
C LEU A 133 10.93 -0.45 3.09
N GLN A 134 11.88 -1.37 3.23
CA GLN A 134 11.77 -2.75 2.75
C GLN A 134 10.71 -3.52 3.55
N HIS A 135 10.73 -3.43 4.88
CA HIS A 135 9.74 -4.10 5.73
C HIS A 135 8.29 -3.75 5.36
N VAL A 136 8.01 -2.45 5.13
CA VAL A 136 6.67 -2.01 4.72
C VAL A 136 6.38 -2.37 3.26
N ALA A 137 7.38 -2.28 2.37
CA ALA A 137 7.25 -2.70 0.98
C ALA A 137 6.84 -4.18 0.86
N ASP A 138 7.47 -5.05 1.64
CA ASP A 138 7.21 -6.49 1.65
C ASP A 138 5.81 -6.80 2.18
N GLY A 139 5.41 -6.17 3.29
CA GLY A 139 4.09 -6.38 3.89
C GLY A 139 2.91 -6.01 2.99
N TRP A 140 3.13 -5.10 2.03
CA TRP A 140 2.09 -4.64 1.09
C TRP A 140 2.35 -5.03 -0.37
N ASN A 141 3.39 -5.83 -0.64
CA ASN A 141 3.80 -6.26 -1.98
C ASN A 141 3.92 -5.09 -2.98
N VAL A 142 4.60 -4.01 -2.58
CA VAL A 142 4.85 -2.83 -3.42
C VAL A 142 6.32 -2.45 -3.40
N SER A 143 6.78 -1.68 -4.39
CA SER A 143 8.18 -1.22 -4.39
C SER A 143 8.46 -0.20 -3.29
N THR A 144 9.69 -0.19 -2.79
CA THR A 144 10.20 0.83 -1.87
C THR A 144 10.01 2.26 -2.39
N GLY A 145 10.10 2.47 -3.71
CA GLY A 145 9.81 3.74 -4.37
C GLY A 145 8.33 4.15 -4.28
N THR A 146 7.40 3.19 -4.23
CA THR A 146 5.98 3.45 -3.98
C THR A 146 5.74 3.83 -2.53
N ILE A 147 6.35 3.14 -1.57
CA ILE A 147 6.25 3.50 -0.14
C ILE A 147 6.78 4.92 0.12
N LYS A 148 7.92 5.28 -0.48
CA LYS A 148 8.46 6.64 -0.34
C LYS A 148 7.51 7.70 -0.88
N ARG A 149 6.90 7.46 -2.05
CA ARG A 149 5.89 8.37 -2.62
C ARG A 149 4.63 8.44 -1.75
N ALA A 150 4.20 7.33 -1.16
CA ALA A 150 3.08 7.29 -0.21
C ALA A 150 3.39 8.12 1.04
N SER A 151 4.62 8.04 1.57
CA SER A 151 5.08 8.91 2.66
C SER A 151 5.02 10.39 2.29
N ASP A 152 5.50 10.76 1.10
CA ASP A 152 5.45 12.13 0.61
C ASP A 152 3.99 12.61 0.41
N PHE A 153 3.12 11.72 -0.09
CA PHE A 153 1.69 11.97 -0.23
C PHE A 153 1.04 12.22 1.12
N ALA A 154 1.34 11.41 2.13
CA ALA A 154 0.81 11.58 3.49
C ALA A 154 1.21 12.94 4.09
N SER A 155 2.48 13.33 4.00
CA SER A 155 2.94 14.64 4.46
C SER A 155 2.30 15.80 3.69
N ALA A 156 2.00 15.61 2.40
CA ALA A 156 1.30 16.62 1.60
C ALA A 156 -0.16 16.78 2.02
N ILE A 157 -0.87 15.69 2.31
CA ILE A 157 -2.25 15.73 2.83
C ILE A 157 -2.29 16.43 4.19
N GLU A 158 -1.33 16.14 5.06
CA GLU A 158 -1.19 16.82 6.36
C GLU A 158 -0.95 18.32 6.20
N LEU A 159 -0.05 18.71 5.29
CA LEU A 159 0.19 20.11 4.96
C LEU A 159 -1.09 20.78 4.45
N LEU A 160 -1.87 20.15 3.58
CA LEU A 160 -3.16 20.68 3.14
C LEU A 160 -4.10 20.87 4.34
N LYS A 161 -4.28 19.86 5.19
CA LYS A 161 -5.15 19.96 6.38
C LYS A 161 -4.74 21.10 7.32
N SER A 162 -3.44 21.38 7.45
CA SER A 162 -2.94 22.50 8.28
C SER A 162 -3.34 23.90 7.78
N LEU A 163 -3.86 24.03 6.55
CA LEU A 163 -4.35 25.29 5.98
C LEU A 163 -5.80 25.64 6.39
N GLY A 164 -6.33 24.96 7.40
CA GLY A 164 -7.68 25.19 7.93
C GLY A 164 -8.79 24.50 7.11
N ASP A 165 -10.00 25.04 7.17
CA ASP A 165 -11.21 24.42 6.58
C ASP A 165 -11.10 24.22 5.07
N GLU A 166 -10.52 25.19 4.37
CA GLU A 166 -10.34 25.13 2.92
C GLU A 166 -9.35 24.03 2.53
N GLY A 167 -8.24 23.94 3.24
CA GLY A 167 -7.26 22.88 3.07
C GLY A 167 -7.80 21.49 3.40
N SER A 168 -8.60 21.38 4.46
CA SER A 168 -9.28 20.12 4.84
C SER A 168 -10.30 19.67 3.80
N LYS A 169 -11.09 20.60 3.23
CA LYS A 169 -11.99 20.32 2.11
C LYS A 169 -11.23 19.86 0.87
N ALA A 170 -10.12 20.52 0.54
CA ALA A 170 -9.26 20.12 -0.58
C ALA A 170 -8.67 18.71 -0.38
N ALA A 171 -8.17 18.41 0.83
CA ALA A 171 -7.66 17.09 1.17
C ALA A 171 -8.74 15.99 1.02
N ASN A 172 -9.96 16.24 1.51
CA ASN A 172 -11.06 15.28 1.39
C ASN A 172 -11.44 14.98 -0.06
N ARG A 173 -11.39 15.98 -0.94
CA ARG A 173 -11.65 15.78 -2.37
C ARG A 173 -10.55 14.97 -3.07
N ILE A 174 -9.31 15.09 -2.61
CA ILE A 174 -8.24 14.21 -3.10
C ILE A 174 -8.53 12.80 -2.61
N LEU A 175 -8.76 12.61 -1.31
CA LEU A 175 -8.98 11.29 -0.72
C LEU A 175 -10.24 10.58 -1.26
N SER A 176 -11.28 11.31 -1.65
CA SER A 176 -12.47 10.74 -2.30
C SER A 176 -12.26 10.31 -3.76
N GLY A 177 -11.06 10.52 -4.32
CA GLY A 177 -10.73 10.20 -5.71
C GLY A 177 -11.27 11.21 -6.74
N GLU A 178 -11.75 12.39 -6.31
CA GLU A 178 -12.26 13.42 -7.24
C GLU A 178 -11.14 14.13 -8.02
N VAL A 179 -9.89 14.02 -7.56
CA VAL A 179 -8.71 14.68 -8.13
C VAL A 179 -7.81 13.64 -8.82
N ALA A 180 -7.99 13.49 -10.13
CA ALA A 180 -7.47 12.36 -10.90
C ALA A 180 -5.94 12.18 -10.87
N ASP A 181 -5.17 13.24 -10.66
CA ASP A 181 -3.71 13.19 -10.60
C ASP A 181 -3.16 13.42 -9.18
N GLY A 182 -4.02 13.37 -8.15
CA GLY A 182 -3.69 13.59 -6.75
C GLY A 182 -2.52 12.75 -6.27
N ILE A 183 -2.60 11.42 -6.42
CA ILE A 183 -1.52 10.49 -6.02
C ILE A 183 -0.19 10.81 -6.71
N THR A 184 -0.25 11.24 -7.97
CA THR A 184 0.95 11.37 -8.81
C THR A 184 1.63 12.74 -8.75
N GLU A 185 0.86 13.81 -8.52
CA GLU A 185 1.34 15.20 -8.59
C GLU A 185 1.47 15.84 -7.23
N LEU A 186 0.58 15.53 -6.27
CA LEU A 186 0.65 16.11 -4.93
C LEU A 186 2.02 15.87 -4.25
N PRO A 187 2.61 14.65 -4.32
CA PRO A 187 3.94 14.41 -3.75
C PRO A 187 5.06 15.20 -4.45
N LYS A 188 4.88 15.59 -5.71
CA LYS A 188 5.86 16.39 -6.46
C LYS A 188 5.80 17.84 -6.00
N VAL A 189 4.60 18.41 -5.96
CA VAL A 189 4.35 19.77 -5.45
C VAL A 189 4.84 19.88 -4.01
N PHE A 190 4.62 18.86 -3.18
CA PHE A 190 5.16 18.83 -1.81
C PHE A 190 6.69 18.93 -1.74
N LYS A 191 7.41 18.43 -2.74
CA LYS A 191 8.88 18.49 -2.78
C LYS A 191 9.41 19.79 -3.36
N THR A 192 8.75 20.34 -4.37
CA THR A 192 9.28 21.45 -5.16
C THR A 192 8.65 22.80 -4.82
N ASP A 193 7.37 22.83 -4.46
CA ASP A 193 6.55 24.05 -4.44
C ASP A 193 5.61 24.09 -3.21
N LYS A 194 6.15 23.91 -1.99
CA LYS A 194 5.35 23.86 -0.74
C LYS A 194 4.56 25.14 -0.47
N ASP A 195 5.11 26.27 -0.89
CA ASP A 195 4.52 27.61 -0.79
C ASP A 195 3.25 27.76 -1.64
N ARG A 196 3.03 26.88 -2.62
CA ARG A 196 1.86 26.89 -3.49
C ARG A 196 0.69 26.04 -2.98
N PHE A 197 0.80 25.42 -1.81
CA PHE A 197 -0.29 24.66 -1.21
C PHE A 197 -1.57 25.49 -0.93
N PRO A 198 -1.49 26.78 -0.54
CA PRO A 198 -2.68 27.63 -0.46
C PRO A 198 -3.39 27.80 -1.80
N GLU A 199 -2.63 28.06 -2.87
CA GLU A 199 -3.16 28.13 -4.25
C GLU A 199 -3.83 26.81 -4.65
N LEU A 200 -3.21 25.68 -4.29
CA LEU A 200 -3.76 24.36 -4.52
C LEU A 200 -5.07 24.13 -3.77
N ALA A 201 -5.15 24.51 -2.49
CA ALA A 201 -6.36 24.38 -1.69
C ALA A 201 -7.52 25.19 -2.30
N THR A 202 -7.26 26.44 -2.71
CA THR A 202 -8.26 27.29 -3.36
C THR A 202 -8.68 26.76 -4.72
N GLY A 203 -7.73 26.39 -5.57
CA GLY A 203 -8.02 25.85 -6.89
C GLY A 203 -8.82 24.54 -6.82
N LEU A 204 -8.46 23.66 -5.88
CA LEU A 204 -9.22 22.46 -5.63
C LEU A 204 -10.61 22.87 -5.14
N CYS A 205 -10.80 23.61 -4.05
CA CYS A 205 -12.12 24.05 -3.58
C CYS A 205 -13.00 24.71 -4.66
N ALA A 206 -12.41 25.41 -5.63
CA ALA A 206 -13.11 25.99 -6.79
C ALA A 206 -13.60 24.96 -7.84
N GLY A 207 -13.43 23.66 -7.61
CA GLY A 207 -13.96 22.59 -8.45
C GLY A 207 -12.98 21.99 -9.46
N LYS A 208 -11.69 22.38 -9.43
CA LYS A 208 -10.69 21.76 -10.32
C LYS A 208 -10.53 20.27 -9.99
N LYS A 209 -10.34 19.46 -11.04
CA LYS A 209 -10.23 17.99 -10.94
C LYS A 209 -8.80 17.48 -11.11
N ARG A 210 -7.85 18.38 -11.34
CA ARG A 210 -6.44 18.07 -11.53
C ARG A 210 -5.55 19.12 -10.88
N ILE A 211 -4.49 18.65 -10.23
CA ILE A 211 -3.44 19.48 -9.65
C ILE A 211 -2.71 20.25 -10.76
N ARG A 212 -2.46 19.63 -11.91
CA ARG A 212 -1.77 20.29 -13.04
C ARG A 212 -2.52 21.47 -13.64
N ASP A 213 -3.83 21.54 -13.45
CA ASP A 213 -4.66 22.66 -13.93
C ASP A 213 -4.51 23.89 -13.02
N ILE A 214 -3.96 23.71 -11.81
CA ILE A 214 -3.71 24.77 -10.82
C ILE A 214 -2.22 25.10 -10.81
N ILE A 215 -1.38 24.06 -10.74
CA ILE A 215 0.07 24.15 -10.73
C ILE A 215 0.59 23.44 -11.97
N PRO A 216 0.70 24.14 -13.11
CA PRO A 216 1.35 23.59 -14.30
C PRO A 216 2.79 23.20 -13.96
N LYS A 217 3.28 22.12 -14.59
CA LYS A 217 4.72 21.80 -14.53
C LYS A 217 5.50 23.05 -14.92
N SER A 218 6.47 23.45 -14.10
CA SER A 218 7.43 24.45 -14.54
C SER A 218 8.01 23.95 -15.86
N GLN A 219 7.91 24.77 -16.91
CA GLN A 219 8.71 24.52 -18.09
C GLN A 219 10.14 24.56 -17.57
N VAL A 220 10.82 23.41 -17.63
CA VAL A 220 12.28 23.35 -17.43
C VAL A 220 12.84 24.51 -18.22
N ALA A 221 13.49 25.45 -17.53
CA ALA A 221 14.15 26.58 -18.15
C ALA A 221 14.86 26.07 -19.40
N SER A 222 14.45 26.59 -20.55
CA SER A 222 15.02 26.31 -21.85
C SER A 222 16.53 26.19 -21.69
N ARG A 223 17.09 25.00 -21.93
CA ARG A 223 18.54 24.88 -22.05
C ARG A 223 18.97 25.95 -23.06
N GLU A 224 19.79 26.88 -22.60
CA GLU A 224 20.42 27.88 -23.47
C GLU A 224 21.10 27.16 -24.65
N PRO A 225 21.07 27.74 -25.87
CA PRO A 225 21.62 27.10 -27.05
C PRO A 225 23.10 26.77 -26.83
N GLU A 226 23.39 25.49 -27.09
CA GLU A 226 24.65 24.81 -26.89
C GLU A 226 25.84 25.56 -27.51
N GLN A 227 26.66 26.20 -26.67
CA GLN A 227 27.98 26.68 -27.10
C GLN A 227 28.93 25.49 -27.27
N GLN A 228 29.17 25.19 -28.55
CA GLN A 228 30.20 24.34 -29.17
C GLN A 228 31.29 23.80 -28.24
N ARG A 229 31.31 22.48 -28.05
CA ARG A 229 32.52 21.71 -27.72
C ARG A 229 33.09 21.09 -29.01
N PRO A 230 34.42 21.03 -29.19
CA PRO A 230 35.03 20.65 -30.45
C PRO A 230 34.89 19.14 -30.73
N ALA A 231 34.65 18.81 -31.99
CA ALA A 231 34.46 17.45 -32.49
C ALA A 231 35.76 16.61 -32.40
N ARG A 232 35.59 15.31 -32.11
CA ARG A 232 36.61 14.27 -32.35
C ARG A 232 36.23 13.46 -33.59
N PRO A 233 37.23 12.94 -34.34
CA PRO A 233 37.10 12.65 -35.76
C PRO A 233 36.45 11.30 -36.05
N VAL A 234 35.70 11.29 -37.15
CA VAL A 234 35.09 10.14 -37.82
C VAL A 234 36.17 9.33 -38.55
N ASN A 235 36.04 8.00 -38.56
CA ASN A 235 36.50 7.19 -39.68
C ASN A 235 35.73 5.84 -39.73
N PRO A 236 35.72 5.10 -40.86
CA PRO A 236 34.70 5.22 -41.91
C PRO A 236 33.95 3.89 -42.14
N GLN A 237 32.73 3.98 -42.68
CA GLN A 237 32.03 2.82 -43.24
C GLN A 237 32.57 2.45 -44.63
N PRO A 238 32.58 1.15 -44.96
CA PRO A 238 31.98 0.69 -46.22
C PRO A 238 31.26 -0.67 -46.03
N ALA A 239 30.33 -1.14 -46.85
CA ALA A 239 29.47 -0.62 -47.92
C ALA A 239 28.32 -1.64 -48.07
N GLU A 240 27.28 -1.24 -48.79
CA GLU A 240 26.04 -1.96 -49.08
C GLU A 240 26.26 -3.24 -49.91
N ASP A 241 25.53 -4.32 -49.62
CA ASP A 241 24.50 -4.87 -50.53
C ASP A 241 23.86 -6.18 -50.03
N ALA A 242 22.55 -6.23 -50.27
CA ALA A 242 21.67 -7.39 -50.49
C ALA A 242 21.04 -8.20 -49.31
N ASP A 243 19.70 -8.08 -49.32
CA ASP A 243 18.65 -9.07 -49.04
C ASP A 243 17.89 -9.10 -47.70
N LEU A 244 16.57 -8.91 -47.89
CA LEU A 244 15.44 -8.92 -46.96
C LEU A 244 15.27 -10.28 -46.24
N HIS A 245 15.02 -10.27 -44.93
CA HIS A 245 13.71 -10.65 -44.33
C HIS A 245 13.78 -10.86 -42.80
N THR A 246 12.72 -10.36 -42.15
CA THR A 246 12.18 -10.72 -40.81
C THR A 246 12.81 -10.01 -39.59
N ILE A 247 11.95 -9.26 -38.88
CA ILE A 247 12.26 -8.54 -37.64
C ILE A 247 12.29 -9.56 -36.49
N ASP A 248 13.45 -9.74 -35.86
CA ASP A 248 13.68 -10.57 -34.67
C ASP A 248 13.61 -9.71 -33.38
N PRO A 249 12.76 -10.05 -32.38
CA PRO A 249 12.62 -9.31 -31.12
C PRO A 249 13.78 -9.46 -30.11
N GLN A 250 14.86 -10.19 -30.40
CA GLN A 250 15.99 -10.33 -29.48
C GLN A 250 17.11 -9.29 -29.70
N ARG A 251 16.93 -8.05 -29.23
CA ARG A 251 18.05 -7.10 -29.04
C ARG A 251 17.84 -6.17 -27.84
N TYR A 252 17.84 -6.74 -26.63
CA TYR A 252 18.24 -6.03 -25.41
C TYR A 252 18.94 -7.01 -24.44
N THR A 253 20.13 -7.48 -24.81
CA THR A 253 21.05 -8.15 -23.89
C THR A 253 22.47 -7.64 -24.14
N THR A 254 22.87 -6.60 -23.40
CA THR A 254 24.26 -6.44 -22.95
C THR A 254 24.26 -5.53 -21.72
N PHE A 255 24.16 -6.11 -20.53
CA PHE A 255 24.64 -5.47 -19.32
C PHE A 255 26.14 -5.74 -19.25
N SER A 256 26.93 -4.66 -19.23
CA SER A 256 28.35 -4.74 -18.91
C SER A 256 28.48 -4.82 -17.39
N ASN A 257 29.17 -5.87 -16.94
CA ASN A 257 29.71 -5.99 -15.59
C ASN A 257 30.59 -4.78 -15.28
N ASP A 258 30.46 -4.24 -14.06
CA ASP A 258 31.54 -3.77 -13.18
C ASP A 258 30.93 -2.95 -12.02
N ALA A 259 30.50 -3.64 -10.95
CA ALA A 259 30.42 -3.10 -9.59
C ALA A 259 30.30 -4.27 -8.59
N GLU A 260 31.30 -4.39 -7.72
CA GLU A 260 31.52 -5.48 -6.79
C GLU A 260 30.47 -5.56 -5.65
N THR A 261 29.92 -6.78 -5.50
CA THR A 261 29.61 -7.54 -4.27
C THR A 261 29.13 -6.80 -3.00
N ASN A 262 27.81 -6.88 -2.74
CA ASN A 262 27.20 -7.39 -1.49
C ASN A 262 25.67 -7.19 -1.48
N SER A 263 24.95 -7.85 -2.38
CA SER A 263 23.47 -7.91 -2.31
C SER A 263 22.88 -9.32 -2.45
N ASP A 264 23.74 -10.34 -2.58
CA ASP A 264 23.31 -11.73 -2.81
C ASP A 264 23.10 -12.55 -1.51
N ASP A 265 23.58 -12.08 -0.35
CA ASP A 265 23.52 -12.86 0.89
C ASP A 265 22.19 -12.75 1.67
N PHE A 266 21.36 -11.73 1.42
CA PHE A 266 20.16 -11.50 2.26
C PHE A 266 18.89 -12.22 1.78
N PHE A 267 18.73 -12.43 0.47
CA PHE A 267 17.64 -13.24 -0.07
C PHE A 267 17.83 -14.74 0.17
N ARG A 268 19.03 -15.16 0.57
CA ARG A 268 19.36 -16.57 0.84
C ARG A 268 18.73 -17.05 2.15
N ASP A 269 18.80 -16.24 3.21
CA ASP A 269 18.36 -16.64 4.55
C ASP A 269 16.82 -16.71 4.69
N ALA A 270 16.08 -15.76 4.12
CA ALA A 270 14.60 -15.76 4.18
C ALA A 270 13.93 -16.82 3.28
N VAL A 271 14.70 -17.41 2.36
CA VAL A 271 14.24 -18.42 1.39
C VAL A 271 14.69 -19.83 1.80
N GLU A 272 15.83 -19.98 2.50
CA GLU A 272 16.24 -21.25 3.11
C GLU A 272 15.34 -21.63 4.31
N GLU A 273 14.79 -20.65 5.03
CA GLU A 273 13.70 -20.85 6.00
C GLU A 273 12.35 -20.88 5.29
N GLY A 274 12.05 -21.97 4.59
CA GLY A 274 10.76 -22.18 3.93
C GLY A 274 9.60 -21.81 4.85
N ALA A 275 8.88 -20.73 4.51
CA ALA A 275 7.72 -20.25 5.25
C ALA A 275 6.68 -21.35 5.34
N SER A 276 6.74 -22.11 6.43
CA SER A 276 5.73 -23.10 6.77
C SER A 276 4.48 -22.34 7.22
N PRO A 277 3.28 -22.76 6.81
CA PRO A 277 2.06 -22.18 7.36
C PRO A 277 2.10 -22.29 8.89
N MET A 278 1.89 -21.16 9.56
CA MET A 278 1.87 -21.07 11.02
C MET A 278 0.90 -22.13 11.56
N PRO A 279 1.36 -23.10 12.37
CA PRO A 279 0.50 -24.19 12.83
C PRO A 279 -0.58 -23.64 13.76
N GLY A 280 -1.85 -23.84 13.40
CA GLY A 280 -3.01 -23.56 14.25
C GLY A 280 -3.94 -22.42 13.83
N LEU A 281 -3.74 -21.79 12.67
CA LEU A 281 -4.68 -20.81 12.14
C LEU A 281 -5.74 -21.54 11.27
N GLU A 282 -7.01 -21.54 11.70
CA GLU A 282 -8.12 -21.97 10.84
C GLU A 282 -8.24 -20.98 9.67
N ILE A 283 -7.85 -21.41 8.47
CA ILE A 283 -7.95 -20.58 7.25
C ILE A 283 -9.43 -20.42 6.91
N SER A 284 -9.92 -19.18 6.90
CA SER A 284 -11.33 -18.87 6.63
C SER A 284 -11.73 -19.34 5.22
N PRO A 285 -12.92 -19.91 5.00
CA PRO A 285 -13.41 -20.30 3.67
C PRO A 285 -13.36 -19.16 2.63
N VAL A 286 -13.55 -17.92 3.09
CA VAL A 286 -13.49 -16.71 2.26
C VAL A 286 -12.06 -16.41 1.83
N GLU A 287 -11.09 -16.65 2.70
CA GLU A 287 -9.67 -16.46 2.42
C GLU A 287 -9.16 -17.52 1.45
N ILE A 288 -9.59 -18.77 1.62
CA ILE A 288 -9.35 -19.85 0.64
C ILE A 288 -9.88 -19.43 -0.74
N GLN A 289 -11.13 -18.96 -0.80
CA GLN A 289 -11.75 -18.53 -2.06
C GLN A 289 -10.98 -17.37 -2.72
N ALA A 290 -10.56 -16.37 -1.94
CA ALA A 290 -9.82 -15.22 -2.46
C ALA A 290 -8.45 -15.63 -3.02
N ASN A 291 -7.69 -16.45 -2.28
CA ASN A 291 -6.38 -16.93 -2.69
C ASN A 291 -6.46 -17.80 -3.97
N VAL A 292 -7.50 -18.63 -4.08
CA VAL A 292 -7.76 -19.44 -5.27
C VAL A 292 -8.05 -18.55 -6.50
N LEU A 293 -8.91 -17.53 -6.35
CA LEU A 293 -9.21 -16.61 -7.45
C LEU A 293 -7.98 -15.80 -7.90
N GLN A 294 -7.16 -15.37 -6.94
CA GLN A 294 -5.92 -14.65 -7.22
C GLN A 294 -4.92 -15.53 -7.96
N LEU A 295 -4.80 -16.81 -7.59
CA LEU A 295 -3.96 -17.79 -8.30
C LEU A 295 -4.37 -17.92 -9.76
N PHE A 296 -5.67 -18.11 -10.05
CA PHE A 296 -6.15 -18.23 -11.42
C PHE A 296 -5.93 -16.95 -12.23
N THR A 297 -6.16 -15.79 -11.63
CA THR A 297 -5.90 -14.50 -12.27
C THR A 297 -4.41 -14.34 -12.63
N ALA A 298 -3.50 -14.74 -11.73
CA ALA A 298 -2.07 -14.74 -12.01
C ALA A 298 -1.68 -15.74 -13.10
N MET A 299 -2.33 -16.92 -13.13
CA MET A 299 -2.09 -17.93 -14.16
C MET A 299 -2.58 -17.49 -15.54
N ASP A 300 -3.73 -16.83 -15.64
CA ASP A 300 -4.24 -16.30 -16.91
C ASP A 300 -3.27 -15.30 -17.55
N PHE A 301 -2.52 -14.55 -16.74
CA PHE A 301 -1.46 -13.67 -17.23
C PHE A 301 -0.22 -14.43 -17.71
N LEU A 302 0.15 -15.53 -17.06
CA LEU A 302 1.39 -16.27 -17.33
C LEU A 302 1.24 -17.33 -18.43
N LEU A 303 0.08 -17.96 -18.57
CA LEU A 303 -0.18 -19.02 -19.55
C LEU A 303 0.12 -18.64 -21.01
N PRO A 304 -0.13 -17.39 -21.47
CA PRO A 304 0.20 -16.99 -22.84
C PRO A 304 1.71 -16.76 -23.09
N LEU A 305 2.52 -16.65 -22.02
CA LEU A 305 3.93 -16.30 -22.14
C LEU A 305 4.78 -17.51 -22.53
N ASN A 306 5.88 -17.27 -23.26
CA ASN A 306 6.84 -18.33 -23.57
C ASN A 306 7.60 -18.76 -22.29
N PRO A 307 7.50 -20.04 -21.85
CA PRO A 307 8.07 -20.48 -20.58
C PRO A 307 9.61 -20.36 -20.51
N LYS A 308 10.30 -20.53 -21.64
CA LYS A 308 11.76 -20.40 -21.69
C LYS A 308 12.17 -18.95 -21.46
N SER A 309 11.47 -18.01 -22.10
CA SER A 309 11.68 -16.58 -21.92
C SER A 309 11.39 -16.15 -20.47
N VAL A 310 10.30 -16.64 -19.87
CA VAL A 310 9.99 -16.37 -18.46
C VAL A 310 11.11 -16.88 -17.55
N ARG A 311 11.58 -18.12 -17.78
CA ARG A 311 12.66 -18.71 -16.97
C ARG A 311 13.98 -17.95 -17.08
N GLU A 312 14.33 -17.47 -18.28
CA GLU A 312 15.57 -16.72 -18.53
C GLU A 312 15.56 -15.32 -17.87
N ASN A 313 14.38 -14.74 -17.67
CA ASN A 313 14.22 -13.41 -17.05
C ASN A 313 13.96 -13.46 -15.53
N LEU A 314 13.91 -14.64 -14.93
CA LEU A 314 13.71 -14.80 -13.48
C LEU A 314 15.06 -14.97 -12.75
N PRO A 315 15.18 -14.42 -11.52
CA PRO A 315 16.32 -14.72 -10.66
C PRO A 315 16.47 -16.22 -10.42
N GLN A 316 17.71 -16.73 -10.37
CA GLN A 316 17.96 -18.18 -10.27
C GLN A 316 17.35 -18.83 -9.02
N TYR A 317 17.31 -18.11 -7.89
CA TYR A 317 16.69 -18.62 -6.66
C TYR A 317 15.16 -18.79 -6.79
N VAL A 318 14.50 -17.89 -7.53
CA VAL A 318 13.06 -18.01 -7.85
C VAL A 318 12.82 -19.21 -8.76
N VAL A 319 13.66 -19.40 -9.77
CA VAL A 319 13.60 -20.58 -10.64
C VAL A 319 13.79 -21.86 -9.82
N LYS A 320 14.71 -21.87 -8.84
CA LYS A 320 14.95 -23.01 -7.96
C LYS A 320 13.71 -23.34 -7.11
N GLN A 321 13.11 -22.35 -6.43
CA GLN A 321 11.88 -22.55 -5.66
C GLN A 321 10.72 -23.05 -6.52
N ILE A 322 10.53 -22.47 -7.71
CA ILE A 322 9.49 -22.94 -8.64
C ILE A 322 9.74 -24.40 -8.99
N VAL A 323 10.97 -24.78 -9.35
CA VAL A 323 11.29 -26.17 -9.71
C VAL A 323 11.10 -27.13 -8.52
N GLU A 324 11.41 -26.70 -7.30
CA GLU A 324 11.24 -27.50 -6.09
C GLU A 324 9.77 -27.73 -5.73
N HIS A 325 8.91 -26.72 -5.87
CA HIS A 325 7.52 -26.80 -5.44
C HIS A 325 6.53 -27.16 -6.56
N ILE A 326 6.90 -26.99 -7.84
CA ILE A 326 5.94 -27.16 -8.96
C ILE A 326 5.36 -28.57 -9.04
N GLN A 327 6.15 -29.61 -8.76
CA GLN A 327 5.68 -31.00 -8.84
C GLN A 327 4.68 -31.33 -7.71
N PRO A 328 4.99 -31.05 -6.42
CA PRO A 328 4.01 -31.16 -5.34
C PRO A 328 2.73 -30.36 -5.59
N THR A 329 2.84 -29.09 -6.04
CA THR A 329 1.69 -28.23 -6.29
C THR A 329 0.83 -28.73 -7.45
N ALA A 330 1.45 -29.15 -8.55
CA ALA A 330 0.72 -29.71 -9.69
C ALA A 330 -0.03 -30.99 -9.31
N LYS A 331 0.59 -31.85 -8.50
CA LYS A 331 -0.07 -33.06 -7.98
C LYS A 331 -1.27 -32.72 -7.10
N TRP A 332 -1.11 -31.78 -6.16
CA TRP A 332 -2.22 -31.36 -5.31
C TRP A 332 -3.40 -30.78 -6.10
N LEU A 333 -3.13 -29.95 -7.13
CA LEU A 333 -4.17 -29.40 -8.01
C LEU A 333 -4.88 -30.50 -8.82
N GLN A 334 -4.17 -31.53 -9.24
CA GLN A 334 -4.76 -32.70 -9.92
C GLN A 334 -5.65 -33.50 -8.97
N ASP A 335 -5.18 -33.76 -7.75
CA ASP A 335 -5.95 -34.45 -6.71
C ASP A 335 -7.21 -33.65 -6.34
N PHE A 336 -7.10 -32.32 -6.24
CA PHE A 336 -8.24 -31.42 -6.02
C PHE A 336 -9.24 -31.45 -7.18
N ALA A 337 -8.79 -31.46 -8.42
CA ALA A 337 -9.69 -31.53 -9.58
C ALA A 337 -10.43 -32.88 -9.68
N GLN A 338 -9.89 -33.92 -9.04
CA GLN A 338 -10.46 -35.28 -9.04
C GLN A 338 -11.24 -35.61 -7.76
N SER A 339 -11.26 -34.72 -6.76
CA SER A 339 -12.01 -34.96 -5.54
C SER A 339 -13.51 -34.80 -5.82
N GLU A 340 -14.27 -35.87 -5.63
CA GLU A 340 -15.73 -35.80 -5.67
C GLU A 340 -16.25 -35.17 -4.37
N PRO A 341 -17.31 -34.34 -4.42
CA PRO A 341 -17.97 -33.88 -3.21
C PRO A 341 -18.51 -35.08 -2.44
N GLU A 342 -18.24 -35.16 -1.14
CA GLU A 342 -18.86 -36.16 -0.27
C GLU A 342 -20.38 -36.09 -0.46
N GLN A 343 -20.98 -37.21 -0.90
CA GLN A 343 -22.43 -37.31 -1.03
C GLN A 343 -23.04 -37.13 0.36
N ALA A 344 -23.64 -35.96 0.58
CA ALA A 344 -24.42 -35.66 1.77
C ALA A 344 -25.48 -36.75 1.97
N HIS A 345 -25.21 -37.68 2.89
CA HIS A 345 -26.19 -38.64 3.37
C HIS A 345 -27.10 -37.93 4.37
N GLY A 346 -28.35 -37.72 3.94
CA GLY A 346 -29.55 -37.71 4.80
C GLY A 346 -29.74 -36.51 5.71
#